data_AF-A0AAU3M8J7-F1
#
_entry.id   AF-A0AAU3M8J7-F1
#
_cell.length_a   1.000
_cell.length_b   1.000
_cell.length_c   1.000
_cell.angle_alpha   90.00
_cell.angle_beta   90.00
_cell.angle_gamma   90.00
#
_symmetry.space_group_name_H-M   'P 1'
#
loop_
_entity.id
_entity.type
_entity.pdbx_description
1 polymer ?
#
loop_
_entity_poly.entity_id
_entity_poly.type
_entity_poly.pdbx_seq_one_letter_code
_entity_poly.pdbx_strand_id
1 'polypeptide(L)'
;MAEQWGTFITGGIGFIGVLAGIPVGRWQVRHQARVEHQQWLRGQQQEAHLALLDAWVTCVKEFQEAVDQDQVSVEHHLVETHPGDGWEASENRIWEHTEAISKPVQNALERVALLGPEIVDTACSQLAVALTGLSQATLLEAGGPMWPDTTACQRSWDQAEAARTAFLKACRKATRTAPEPRRQRT
;
A
#
# COMPACT_ATOMS: atom_id res chain seq x y z
N MET A 1 8.51 74.58 -24.51
CA MET A 1 9.24 73.69 -23.58
C MET A 1 8.25 72.85 -22.78
N ALA A 2 7.52 71.95 -23.43
CA ALA A 2 6.47 71.14 -22.78
C ALA A 2 6.53 69.64 -23.16
N GLU A 3 7.60 69.18 -23.82
CA GLU A 3 7.69 67.81 -24.35
C GLU A 3 8.66 66.91 -23.57
N GLN A 4 9.32 67.40 -22.52
CA GLN A 4 10.40 66.65 -21.86
C GLN A 4 10.00 65.96 -20.54
N TRP A 5 8.78 66.21 -20.04
CA TRP A 5 8.28 65.62 -18.79
C TRP A 5 7.51 64.30 -18.98
N GLY A 6 7.06 63.99 -20.20
CA GLY A 6 6.28 62.77 -20.49
C GLY A 6 7.11 61.49 -20.55
N THR A 7 8.42 61.59 -20.82
CA THR A 7 9.28 60.42 -21.08
C THR A 7 9.95 59.87 -19.82
N PHE A 8 10.05 60.66 -18.75
CA PHE A 8 10.71 60.24 -17.50
C PHE A 8 9.80 59.38 -16.61
N ILE A 9 8.49 59.56 -16.66
CA ILE A 9 7.55 58.81 -15.81
C ILE A 9 7.31 57.40 -16.38
N THR A 10 7.40 57.21 -17.69
CA THR A 10 7.21 55.91 -18.34
C THR A 10 8.43 54.99 -18.24
N GLY A 11 9.65 55.54 -18.11
CA GLY A 11 10.88 54.76 -17.99
C GLY A 11 11.16 54.20 -16.58
N GLY A 12 10.69 54.87 -15.52
CA GLY A 12 10.96 54.48 -14.13
C GLY A 12 10.05 53.38 -13.58
N ILE A 13 8.81 53.29 -14.05
CA ILE A 13 7.83 52.30 -13.59
C ILE A 13 8.14 50.89 -14.16
N GLY A 14 8.69 50.82 -15.38
CA GLY A 14 9.07 49.56 -16.01
C GLY A 14 10.19 48.81 -15.29
N PHE A 15 11.17 49.52 -14.72
CA PHE A 15 12.35 48.88 -14.11
C PHE A 15 12.11 48.36 -12.69
N ILE A 16 11.26 49.02 -11.90
CA ILE A 16 10.90 48.56 -10.55
C ILE A 16 10.02 47.29 -10.63
N GLY A 17 9.13 47.22 -11.62
CA GLY A 17 8.32 46.02 -11.88
C GLY A 17 9.16 44.80 -12.30
N VAL A 18 10.23 45.00 -13.07
CA VAL A 18 11.12 43.92 -13.53
C VAL A 18 12.01 43.40 -12.39
N LEU A 19 12.56 44.26 -11.52
CA LEU A 19 13.43 43.84 -10.41
C LEU A 19 12.65 43.26 -9.22
N ALA A 20 11.44 43.75 -8.93
CA ALA A 20 10.55 43.16 -7.92
C ALA A 20 9.82 41.90 -8.43
N GLY A 21 9.59 41.79 -9.75
CA GLY A 21 8.96 40.63 -10.39
C GLY A 21 9.81 39.36 -10.38
N ILE A 22 11.15 39.48 -10.40
CA ILE A 22 12.06 38.33 -10.36
C ILE A 22 11.96 37.52 -9.03
N PRO A 23 12.05 38.13 -7.83
CA PRO A 23 11.90 37.37 -6.58
C PRO A 23 10.48 36.85 -6.38
N VAL A 24 9.44 37.61 -6.77
CA VAL A 24 8.04 37.19 -6.69
C VAL A 24 7.77 36.01 -7.65
N GLY A 25 8.27 36.09 -8.89
CA GLY A 25 8.16 35.01 -9.87
C GLY A 25 8.92 33.74 -9.45
N ARG A 26 10.12 33.86 -8.89
CA ARG A 26 10.87 32.70 -8.34
C ARG A 26 10.16 32.08 -7.14
N TRP A 27 9.51 32.89 -6.31
CA TRP A 27 8.70 32.40 -5.19
C TRP A 27 7.44 31.69 -5.68
N GLN A 28 6.76 32.26 -6.67
CA GLN A 28 5.57 31.67 -7.30
C GLN A 28 5.88 30.33 -7.98
N VAL A 29 6.96 30.23 -8.76
CA VAL A 29 7.40 28.98 -9.38
C VAL A 29 7.79 27.94 -8.33
N ARG A 30 8.47 28.33 -7.24
CA ARG A 30 8.78 27.40 -6.13
C ARG A 30 7.54 26.91 -5.39
N HIS A 31 6.55 27.78 -5.18
CA HIS A 31 5.27 27.39 -4.58
C HIS A 31 4.49 26.47 -5.50
N GLN A 32 4.41 26.81 -6.79
CA GLN A 32 3.72 25.99 -7.78
C GLN A 32 4.37 24.61 -7.93
N ALA A 33 5.68 24.53 -8.10
CA ALA A 33 6.41 23.27 -8.18
C ALA A 33 6.21 22.41 -6.93
N ARG A 34 6.15 23.04 -5.74
CA ARG A 34 5.88 22.33 -4.48
C ARG A 34 4.46 21.77 -4.42
N VAL A 35 3.47 22.55 -4.85
CA VAL A 35 2.06 22.12 -4.87
C VAL A 35 1.87 20.98 -5.87
N GLU A 36 2.42 21.12 -7.07
CA GLU A 36 2.36 20.08 -8.12
C GLU A 36 3.04 18.79 -7.65
N HIS A 37 4.24 18.88 -7.06
CA HIS A 37 4.94 17.70 -6.51
C HIS A 37 4.13 17.02 -5.39
N GLN A 38 3.50 17.80 -4.49
CA GLN A 38 2.65 17.25 -3.42
C GLN A 38 1.34 16.64 -3.95
N GLN A 39 0.81 17.13 -5.06
CA GLN A 39 -0.33 16.53 -5.73
C GLN A 39 0.07 15.22 -6.41
N TRP A 40 1.22 15.21 -7.10
CA TRP A 40 1.78 14.02 -7.73
C TRP A 40 2.06 12.91 -6.72
N LEU A 41 2.71 13.22 -5.59
CA LEU A 41 2.98 12.25 -4.53
C LEU A 41 1.68 11.66 -3.94
N ARG A 42 0.65 12.48 -3.75
CA ARG A 42 -0.66 12.01 -3.29
C ARG A 42 -1.34 11.08 -4.28
N GLY A 43 -1.22 11.35 -5.58
CA GLY A 43 -1.70 10.44 -6.63
C GLY A 43 -1.01 9.08 -6.53
N GLN A 44 0.33 9.08 -6.43
CA GLN A 44 1.12 7.85 -6.26
C GLN A 44 0.78 7.07 -4.97
N GLN A 45 0.54 7.77 -3.87
CA GLN A 45 0.10 7.16 -2.62
C GLN A 45 -1.27 6.49 -2.75
N GLN A 46 -2.24 7.16 -3.39
CA GLN A 46 -3.58 6.60 -3.60
C GLN A 46 -3.54 5.36 -4.49
N GLU A 47 -2.78 5.41 -5.59
CA GLU A 47 -2.54 4.26 -6.46
C GLU A 47 -1.92 3.08 -5.70
N ALA A 48 -0.90 3.35 -4.86
CA ALA A 48 -0.27 2.31 -4.05
C ALA A 48 -1.24 1.69 -3.02
N HIS A 49 -2.04 2.51 -2.33
CA HIS A 49 -3.04 2.00 -1.38
C HIS A 49 -4.10 1.14 -2.07
N LEU A 50 -4.57 1.54 -3.26
CA LEU A 50 -5.55 0.77 -4.02
C LEU A 50 -4.96 -0.55 -4.52
N ALA A 51 -3.74 -0.52 -5.08
CA ALA A 51 -3.06 -1.73 -5.54
C ALA A 51 -2.85 -2.74 -4.40
N LEU A 52 -2.49 -2.26 -3.20
CA LEU A 52 -2.38 -3.14 -2.03
C LEU A 52 -3.72 -3.75 -1.63
N LEU A 53 -4.80 -2.97 -1.60
CA LEU A 53 -6.12 -3.48 -1.24
C LEU A 53 -6.64 -4.52 -2.23
N ASP A 54 -6.39 -4.30 -3.52
CA ASP A 54 -6.79 -5.23 -4.59
C ASP A 54 -5.99 -6.55 -4.51
N ALA A 55 -4.67 -6.45 -4.35
CA ALA A 55 -3.81 -7.59 -4.12
C ALA A 55 -4.21 -8.35 -2.85
N TRP A 56 -4.56 -7.65 -1.77
CA TRP A 56 -4.99 -8.25 -0.51
C TRP A 56 -6.28 -9.05 -0.66
N VAL A 57 -7.30 -8.48 -1.30
CA VAL A 57 -8.58 -9.18 -1.51
C VAL A 57 -8.38 -10.43 -2.35
N THR A 58 -7.56 -10.32 -3.41
CA THR A 58 -7.20 -11.47 -4.26
C THR A 58 -6.50 -12.55 -3.46
N CYS A 59 -5.48 -12.17 -2.69
CA CYS A 59 -4.69 -13.07 -1.84
C CYS A 59 -5.54 -13.81 -0.80
N VAL A 60 -6.41 -13.11 -0.06
CA VAL A 60 -7.31 -13.74 0.92
C VAL A 60 -8.24 -14.74 0.25
N LYS A 61 -8.78 -14.39 -0.92
CA LYS A 61 -9.65 -15.27 -1.69
C LYS A 61 -8.90 -16.53 -2.16
N GLU A 62 -7.71 -16.36 -2.72
CA GLU A 62 -6.88 -17.49 -3.17
C GLU A 62 -6.47 -18.40 -2.01
N PHE A 63 -6.17 -17.85 -0.84
CA PHE A 63 -5.91 -18.66 0.36
C PHE A 63 -7.13 -19.47 0.80
N GLN A 64 -8.33 -18.89 0.75
CA GLN A 64 -9.58 -19.61 1.05
C GLN A 64 -9.83 -20.72 0.04
N GLU A 65 -9.69 -20.44 -1.26
CA GLU A 65 -9.86 -21.42 -2.32
C GLU A 65 -8.82 -22.55 -2.22
N ALA A 66 -7.57 -22.25 -1.88
CA ALA A 66 -6.52 -23.25 -1.68
C ALA A 66 -6.84 -24.18 -0.51
N VAL A 67 -7.28 -23.62 0.63
CA VAL A 67 -7.72 -24.41 1.80
C VAL A 67 -8.90 -25.32 1.43
N ASP A 68 -9.91 -24.79 0.74
CA ASP A 68 -11.10 -25.55 0.36
C ASP A 68 -10.79 -26.67 -0.66
N GLN A 69 -9.94 -26.39 -1.65
CA GLN A 69 -9.59 -27.35 -2.72
C GLN A 69 -8.64 -28.45 -2.22
N ASP A 70 -7.62 -28.10 -1.43
CA ASP A 70 -6.66 -29.08 -0.94
C ASP A 70 -7.24 -29.93 0.20
N GLN A 71 -8.22 -29.44 0.97
CA GLN A 71 -8.94 -30.26 1.95
C GLN A 71 -9.60 -31.48 1.29
N VAL A 72 -10.18 -31.31 0.10
CA VAL A 72 -10.75 -32.41 -0.70
C VAL A 72 -9.66 -33.38 -1.16
N SER A 73 -8.46 -32.89 -1.50
CA SER A 73 -7.33 -33.72 -1.93
C SER A 73 -6.68 -34.49 -0.79
N VAL A 74 -6.58 -33.90 0.41
CA VAL A 74 -6.06 -34.56 1.62
C VAL A 74 -7.00 -35.66 2.08
N GLU A 75 -8.32 -35.43 2.10
CA GLU A 75 -9.30 -36.50 2.39
C GLU A 75 -9.16 -37.69 1.43
N HIS A 76 -8.89 -37.42 0.15
CA HIS A 76 -8.67 -38.44 -0.86
C HIS A 76 -7.33 -39.19 -0.67
N HIS A 77 -6.26 -38.48 -0.28
CA HIS A 77 -4.94 -39.07 -0.01
C HIS A 77 -4.85 -39.86 1.30
N LEU A 78 -5.64 -39.51 2.32
CA LEU A 78 -5.74 -40.29 3.56
C LEU A 78 -6.35 -41.69 3.34
N VAL A 79 -7.17 -41.85 2.29
CA VAL A 79 -7.74 -43.15 1.89
C VAL A 79 -6.70 -44.02 1.16
N GLU A 80 -5.70 -43.41 0.53
CA GLU A 80 -4.64 -44.06 -0.26
C GLU A 80 -3.32 -44.11 0.52
N THR A 81 -3.34 -44.66 1.74
CA THR A 81 -2.15 -44.82 2.60
C THR A 81 -1.00 -45.55 1.90
N HIS A 82 0.11 -44.86 1.61
CA HIS A 82 1.50 -45.31 1.77
C HIS A 82 2.40 -44.10 2.13
N PRO A 83 3.08 -44.11 3.29
CA PRO A 83 4.07 -43.08 3.62
C PRO A 83 5.34 -43.35 2.81
N GLY A 84 5.73 -42.41 1.95
CA GLY A 84 6.94 -42.57 1.12
C GLY A 84 7.37 -41.29 0.43
N ASP A 85 6.59 -40.80 -0.54
CA ASP A 85 6.99 -39.63 -1.35
C ASP A 85 5.84 -38.62 -1.56
N GLY A 86 4.58 -39.04 -1.43
CA GLY A 86 3.42 -38.18 -1.67
C GLY A 86 3.26 -37.05 -0.64
N TRP A 87 3.76 -37.26 0.59
CA TRP A 87 3.69 -36.26 1.65
C TRP A 87 4.60 -35.07 1.40
N GLU A 88 5.90 -35.32 1.20
CA GLU A 88 6.90 -34.28 0.95
C GLU A 88 6.58 -33.51 -0.34
N ALA A 89 6.07 -34.20 -1.36
CA ALA A 89 5.58 -33.56 -2.58
C ALA A 89 4.33 -32.67 -2.35
N SER A 90 3.47 -33.03 -1.40
CA SER A 90 2.29 -32.23 -1.03
C SER A 90 2.68 -31.02 -0.18
N GLU A 91 3.57 -31.20 0.79
CA GLU A 91 4.12 -30.11 1.61
C GLU A 91 4.82 -29.06 0.74
N ASN A 92 5.71 -29.49 -0.16
CA ASN A 92 6.40 -28.58 -1.09
C ASN A 92 5.40 -27.84 -2.00
N ARG A 93 4.34 -28.51 -2.48
CA ARG A 93 3.31 -27.88 -3.30
C ARG A 93 2.53 -26.81 -2.52
N ILE A 94 2.09 -27.13 -1.30
CA ILE A 94 1.37 -26.18 -0.43
C ILE A 94 2.27 -24.98 -0.11
N TRP A 95 3.56 -25.22 0.12
CA TRP A 95 4.56 -24.16 0.34
C TRP A 95 4.71 -23.25 -0.88
N GLU A 96 5.00 -23.80 -2.06
CA GLU A 96 5.16 -23.04 -3.30
C GLU A 96 3.89 -22.25 -3.65
N HIS A 97 2.72 -22.85 -3.44
CA HIS A 97 1.44 -22.20 -3.68
C HIS A 97 1.20 -21.05 -2.70
N THR A 98 1.46 -21.26 -1.41
CA THR A 98 1.36 -20.23 -0.35
C THR A 98 2.31 -19.05 -0.62
N GLU A 99 3.53 -19.31 -1.08
CA GLU A 99 4.47 -18.26 -1.48
C GLU A 99 3.95 -17.48 -2.71
N ALA A 100 3.45 -18.19 -3.72
CA ALA A 100 2.92 -17.56 -4.93
C ALA A 100 1.74 -16.63 -4.63
N ILE A 101 0.84 -17.02 -3.74
CA ILE A 101 -0.34 -16.23 -3.33
C ILE A 101 0.08 -14.98 -2.52
N SER A 102 1.09 -15.10 -1.65
CA SER A 102 1.49 -14.03 -0.73
C SER A 102 2.39 -12.96 -1.38
N LYS A 103 3.19 -13.34 -2.38
CA LYS A 103 4.20 -12.47 -2.99
C LYS A 103 3.66 -11.16 -3.61
N PRO A 104 2.53 -11.14 -4.35
CA PRO A 104 1.96 -9.89 -4.87
C PRO A 104 1.61 -8.89 -3.76
N VAL A 105 1.09 -9.37 -2.64
CA VAL A 105 0.76 -8.54 -1.47
C VAL A 105 2.02 -7.99 -0.80
N GLN A 106 3.06 -8.81 -0.64
CA GLN A 106 4.34 -8.36 -0.09
C GLN A 106 4.92 -7.20 -0.91
N ASN A 107 4.97 -7.34 -2.24
CA ASN A 107 5.44 -6.26 -3.13
C ASN A 107 4.61 -4.98 -2.99
N ALA A 108 3.28 -5.12 -2.83
CA ALA A 108 2.40 -3.97 -2.63
C ALA A 108 2.58 -3.32 -1.25
N LEU A 109 2.83 -4.11 -0.20
CA LEU A 109 3.14 -3.62 1.15
C LEU A 109 4.45 -2.81 1.14
N GLU A 110 5.49 -3.30 0.47
CA GLU A 110 6.76 -2.57 0.31
C GLU A 110 6.56 -1.22 -0.39
N ARG A 111 5.74 -1.19 -1.45
CA ARG A 111 5.42 0.06 -2.16
C ARG A 111 4.69 1.06 -1.27
N VAL A 112 3.75 0.60 -0.45
CA VAL A 112 3.06 1.47 0.52
C VAL A 112 3.99 1.91 1.63
N ALA A 113 4.89 1.06 2.12
CA ALA A 113 5.89 1.44 3.12
C ALA A 113 6.88 2.50 2.59
N LEU A 114 7.21 2.46 1.30
CA LEU A 114 8.11 3.44 0.67
C LEU A 114 7.45 4.80 0.42
N LEU A 115 6.18 4.79 -0.01
CA LEU A 115 5.48 6.00 -0.48
C LEU A 115 4.50 6.57 0.55
N GLY A 116 4.07 5.75 1.51
CA GLY A 116 2.97 6.04 2.42
C GLY A 116 3.31 7.12 3.44
N PRO A 117 2.29 7.85 3.94
CA PRO A 117 2.47 8.72 5.08
C PRO A 117 2.57 7.90 6.37
N GLU A 118 3.35 8.37 7.34
CA GLU A 118 3.61 7.70 8.64
C GLU A 118 2.35 7.19 9.36
N ILE A 119 1.22 7.88 9.17
CA ILE A 119 -0.07 7.49 9.76
C ILE A 119 -0.61 6.14 9.26
N VAL A 120 -0.10 5.65 8.14
CA VAL A 120 -0.47 4.37 7.52
C VAL A 120 0.49 3.24 7.91
N ASP A 121 1.72 3.55 8.35
CA ASP A 121 2.79 2.57 8.61
C ASP A 121 2.37 1.48 9.60
N THR A 122 1.78 1.87 10.74
CA THR A 122 1.32 0.90 11.74
C THR A 122 0.27 -0.06 11.18
N ALA A 123 -0.66 0.45 10.36
CA ALA A 123 -1.69 -0.39 9.76
C ALA A 123 -1.11 -1.27 8.63
N CYS A 124 -0.11 -0.78 7.90
CA CYS A 124 0.65 -1.56 6.93
C CYS A 124 1.41 -2.73 7.61
N SER A 125 2.06 -2.47 8.74
CA SER A 125 2.71 -3.53 9.53
C SER A 125 1.71 -4.57 10.06
N GLN A 126 0.51 -4.14 10.46
CA GLN A 126 -0.55 -5.07 10.88
C GLN A 126 -1.01 -5.97 9.73
N LEU A 127 -1.11 -5.44 8.50
CA LEU A 127 -1.38 -6.26 7.31
C LEU A 127 -0.26 -7.26 7.04
N ALA A 128 1.01 -6.84 7.14
CA ALA A 128 2.15 -7.74 6.97
C ALA A 128 2.13 -8.90 8.00
N VAL A 129 1.85 -8.59 9.26
CA VAL A 129 1.70 -9.61 10.32
C VAL A 129 0.54 -10.55 10.03
N ALA A 130 -0.60 -10.01 9.60
CA ALA A 130 -1.76 -10.82 9.25
C ALA A 130 -1.50 -11.73 8.03
N LEU A 131 -0.76 -11.26 7.03
CA LEU A 131 -0.35 -12.07 5.88
C LEU A 131 0.51 -13.25 6.32
N THR A 132 1.52 -13.00 7.17
CA THR A 132 2.34 -14.06 7.75
C THR A 132 1.49 -15.03 8.56
N GLY A 133 0.50 -14.55 9.30
CA GLY A 133 -0.45 -15.38 10.04
C GLY A 133 -1.31 -16.27 9.14
N LEU A 134 -1.77 -15.76 8.00
CA LEU A 134 -2.49 -16.54 6.98
C LEU A 134 -1.60 -17.65 6.43
N SER A 135 -0.40 -17.30 5.96
CA SER A 135 0.56 -18.27 5.42
C SER A 135 0.94 -19.32 6.47
N GLN A 136 1.21 -18.93 7.71
CA GLN A 136 1.53 -19.90 8.76
C GLN A 136 0.36 -20.80 9.11
N ALA A 137 -0.87 -20.29 9.13
CA ALA A 137 -2.05 -21.10 9.40
C ALA A 137 -2.30 -22.14 8.28
N THR A 138 -2.02 -21.79 7.02
CA THR A 138 -2.13 -22.74 5.89
C THR A 138 -0.96 -23.72 5.83
N LEU A 139 0.18 -23.39 6.42
CA LEU A 139 1.37 -24.26 6.43
C LEU A 139 1.48 -25.13 7.68
N LEU A 140 0.78 -24.77 8.75
CA LEU A 140 0.78 -25.53 9.99
C LEU A 140 0.23 -26.93 9.73
N GLU A 141 1.04 -27.94 10.01
CA GLU A 141 0.71 -29.35 9.75
C GLU A 141 0.47 -29.63 8.26
N ALA A 142 1.05 -28.87 7.32
CA ALA A 142 0.91 -29.11 5.87
C ALA A 142 1.16 -30.58 5.49
N GLY A 143 0.25 -31.11 4.68
CA GLY A 143 0.18 -32.54 4.33
C GLY A 143 -0.55 -33.38 5.38
N GLY A 144 -0.64 -32.91 6.62
CA GLY A 144 -1.26 -33.45 7.84
C GLY A 144 -2.57 -34.21 7.67
N PRO A 145 -2.84 -35.32 8.42
CA PRO A 145 -4.22 -35.78 8.57
C PRO A 145 -5.13 -34.77 9.30
N MET A 146 -4.51 -33.86 10.05
CA MET A 146 -5.17 -32.78 10.79
C MET A 146 -5.13 -31.45 10.02
N TRP A 147 -4.66 -31.47 8.77
CA TRP A 147 -4.56 -30.29 7.93
C TRP A 147 -5.87 -29.98 7.20
N PRO A 148 -6.23 -28.68 7.07
CA PRO A 148 -5.64 -27.55 7.77
C PRO A 148 -6.15 -27.45 9.22
N ASP A 149 -5.38 -26.84 10.11
CA ASP A 149 -5.89 -26.44 11.44
C ASP A 149 -6.96 -25.36 11.25
N THR A 150 -8.21 -25.82 11.15
CA THR A 150 -9.40 -24.99 10.96
C THR A 150 -9.52 -23.87 11.99
N THR A 151 -9.07 -24.10 13.23
CA THR A 151 -9.14 -23.11 14.30
C THR A 151 -8.04 -22.07 14.16
N ALA A 152 -6.85 -22.44 13.68
CA ALA A 152 -5.80 -21.50 13.32
C ALA A 152 -6.19 -20.68 12.07
N CYS A 153 -6.73 -21.33 11.03
CA CYS A 153 -7.22 -20.67 9.82
C CYS A 153 -8.33 -19.65 10.12
N GLN A 154 -9.33 -20.02 10.92
CA GLN A 154 -10.40 -19.08 11.27
C GLN A 154 -9.85 -17.85 12.03
N ARG A 155 -8.94 -18.07 12.98
CA ARG A 155 -8.30 -16.98 13.73
C ARG A 155 -7.47 -16.07 12.83
N SER A 156 -6.75 -16.63 11.85
CA SER A 156 -5.96 -15.83 10.92
C SER A 156 -6.83 -15.05 9.94
N TRP A 157 -7.97 -15.59 9.49
CA TRP A 157 -8.96 -14.86 8.69
C TRP A 157 -9.57 -13.67 9.46
N ASP A 158 -9.95 -13.87 10.72
CA ASP A 158 -10.49 -12.80 11.56
C ASP A 158 -9.47 -11.68 11.77
N GLN A 159 -8.19 -12.04 11.99
CA GLN A 159 -7.09 -11.07 12.10
C GLN A 159 -6.83 -10.34 10.79
N ALA A 160 -6.89 -11.04 9.66
CA ALA A 160 -6.72 -10.46 8.33
C ALA A 160 -7.79 -9.40 8.01
N GLU A 161 -9.07 -9.69 8.31
CA GLU A 161 -10.15 -8.72 8.09
C GLU A 161 -10.07 -7.52 9.04
N ALA A 162 -9.67 -7.75 10.30
CA ALA A 162 -9.42 -6.67 11.25
C ALA A 162 -8.27 -5.74 10.79
N ALA A 163 -7.16 -6.32 10.32
CA ALA A 163 -6.01 -5.56 9.79
C ALA A 163 -6.39 -4.76 8.52
N ARG A 164 -7.13 -5.38 7.59
CA ARG A 164 -7.66 -4.69 6.41
C ARG A 164 -8.55 -3.51 6.77
N THR A 165 -9.45 -3.69 7.74
CA THR A 165 -10.33 -2.61 8.23
C THR A 165 -9.53 -1.47 8.85
N ALA A 166 -8.50 -1.78 9.65
CA ALA A 166 -7.62 -0.79 10.24
C ALA A 166 -6.84 0.00 9.16
N PHE A 167 -6.31 -0.70 8.15
CA PHE A 167 -5.63 -0.09 7.01
C PHE A 167 -6.55 0.84 6.21
N LEU A 168 -7.75 0.39 5.85
CA LEU A 168 -8.75 1.23 5.17
C LEU A 168 -9.07 2.51 5.96
N LYS A 169 -9.19 2.39 7.29
CA LYS A 169 -9.43 3.54 8.18
C LYS A 169 -8.23 4.51 8.17
N ALA A 170 -7.01 3.99 8.20
CA ALA A 170 -5.79 4.79 8.14
C ALA A 170 -5.65 5.53 6.80
N CYS A 171 -5.83 4.82 5.67
CA CYS A 171 -5.82 5.42 4.33
C CYS A 171 -6.88 6.52 4.21
N ARG A 172 -8.11 6.27 4.68
CA ARG A 172 -9.18 7.28 4.66
C ARG A 172 -8.81 8.53 5.46
N LYS A 173 -8.14 8.37 6.60
CA LYS A 173 -7.66 9.51 7.40
C LYS A 173 -6.56 10.27 6.67
N ALA A 174 -5.60 9.56 6.07
CA ALA A 174 -4.53 10.15 5.28
C ALA A 174 -5.07 10.97 4.09
N THR A 175 -6.03 10.43 3.34
CA THR A 175 -6.60 11.09 2.17
C THR A 175 -7.49 12.30 2.53
N ARG A 176 -8.20 12.25 3.66
CA ARG A 176 -9.11 13.34 4.08
C ARG A 176 -8.40 14.50 4.77
N THR A 177 -7.15 14.31 5.19
CA THR A 177 -6.39 15.39 5.82
C THR A 177 -5.92 16.35 4.73
N ALA A 178 -6.51 17.54 4.69
CA ALA A 178 -6.11 18.58 3.74
C ALA A 178 -4.66 19.02 4.02
N PRO A 179 -3.86 19.32 2.97
CA PRO A 179 -2.54 19.88 3.19
C PRO A 179 -2.70 21.27 3.81
N GLU A 180 -2.18 21.46 5.01
CA GLU A 180 -2.14 22.79 5.60
C GLU A 180 -1.18 23.66 4.77
N PRO A 181 -1.64 24.82 4.26
CA PRO A 181 -0.70 25.81 3.76
C PRO A 181 0.13 26.24 4.97
N ARG A 182 1.39 25.81 5.00
CA ARG A 182 2.35 26.18 6.04
C ARG A 182 2.35 27.71 6.12
N ARG A 183 1.71 28.29 7.14
CA ARG A 183 1.85 29.73 7.44
C ARG A 183 3.33 29.97 7.68
N GLN A 184 4.00 30.58 6.70
CA GLN A 184 5.33 31.12 6.94
C GLN A 184 5.14 32.19 8.02
N ARG A 185 5.71 31.93 9.21
CA ARG A 185 5.86 32.97 10.23
C ARG A 185 6.62 34.12 9.55
N THR A 186 5.91 35.24 9.39
CA THR A 186 6.49 36.57 9.17
C THR A 186 7.43 36.92 10.30
#